data_AF-A0A5N3USP4-F1
#
_entry.id   AF-A0A5N3USP4-F1
#
_cell.length_a   1.000
_cell.length_b   1.000
_cell.length_c   1.000
_cell.angle_alpha   90.00
_cell.angle_beta   90.00
_cell.angle_gamma   90.00
#
_symmetry.space_group_name_H-M   'P 1'
#
loop_
_entity.id
_entity.type
_entity.pdbx_description
1 polymer ?
#
loop_
_entity_poly.entity_id
_entity_poly.type
_entity_poly.pdbx_seq_one_letter_code
_entity_poly.pdbx_strand_id
1 'polypeptide(L)'
;VLKSHGQDHMVGNKLSKADIHLVELLYYVEELDSSLLANFPLLKGLKTKVSNLPAVKKFLQPGSQRKPLGTEKTLEQARKIFKF
;
A
#
# COMPACT_ATOMS: atom_id res chain seq x y z
N VAL A 1 7.84 12.41 -9.81
CA VAL A 1 6.82 11.73 -10.63
C VAL A 1 5.48 12.45 -10.53
N LEU A 2 4.63 12.23 -9.52
CA LEU A 2 3.32 12.91 -9.43
C LEU A 2 3.40 14.45 -9.55
N LYS A 3 4.35 15.09 -8.84
CA LYS A 3 4.55 16.55 -8.93
C LYS A 3 5.07 17.03 -10.30
N SER A 4 5.88 16.22 -10.99
CA SER A 4 6.59 16.66 -12.20
C SER A 4 5.68 16.68 -13.43
N HIS A 5 4.73 15.75 -13.53
CA HIS A 5 3.77 15.73 -14.63
C HIS A 5 2.35 16.15 -14.21
N GLY A 6 2.07 16.30 -12.91
CA GLY A 6 0.77 16.79 -12.41
C GLY A 6 -0.42 15.88 -12.73
N GLN A 7 -0.18 14.59 -12.94
CA GLN A 7 -1.20 13.61 -13.33
C GLN A 7 -1.62 12.76 -12.14
N ASP A 8 -2.69 11.99 -12.36
CA ASP A 8 -3.36 11.21 -11.34
C ASP A 8 -2.69 9.88 -11.01
N HIS A 9 -1.93 9.35 -11.97
CA HIS A 9 -1.24 8.07 -11.88
C HIS A 9 0.26 8.26 -12.05
N MET A 10 1.04 7.31 -11.54
CA MET A 10 2.50 7.37 -11.61
C MET A 10 3.05 7.33 -13.03
N VAL A 11 2.37 6.64 -13.95
CA VAL A 11 2.86 6.43 -15.32
C VAL A 11 1.71 6.53 -16.31
N GLY A 12 1.89 7.30 -17.39
CA GLY A 12 0.98 7.33 -18.53
C GLY A 12 -0.46 7.77 -18.21
N ASN A 13 -0.67 8.50 -17.11
CA ASN A 13 -1.98 8.92 -16.60
C ASN A 13 -3.04 7.80 -16.52
N LYS A 14 -2.61 6.56 -16.28
CA LYS A 14 -3.50 5.40 -16.17
C LYS A 14 -3.04 4.48 -15.06
N LEU A 15 -3.99 3.82 -14.42
CA LEU A 15 -3.70 2.81 -13.41
C LEU A 15 -2.70 1.79 -13.94
N SER A 16 -1.62 1.63 -13.19
CA SER A 16 -0.53 0.70 -13.46
C SER A 16 -0.16 -0.07 -12.20
N LYS A 17 0.70 -1.10 -12.34
CA LYS A 17 1.25 -1.82 -11.19
C LYS A 17 2.04 -0.90 -10.25
N ALA A 18 2.62 0.18 -10.77
CA ALA A 18 3.37 1.14 -9.95
C ALA A 18 2.47 1.79 -8.89
N ASP A 19 1.24 2.19 -9.26
CA ASP A 19 0.29 2.78 -8.33
C ASP A 19 -0.14 1.78 -7.25
N ILE A 20 -0.39 0.51 -7.64
CA ILE A 20 -0.79 -0.55 -6.72
C ILE A 20 0.31 -0.86 -5.70
N HIS A 21 1.54 -1.11 -6.17
CA HIS A 21 2.66 -1.42 -5.28
C HIS A 21 3.05 -0.25 -4.38
N LEU A 22 3.00 0.99 -4.90
CA LEU A 22 3.27 2.14 -4.07
C LEU A 22 2.22 2.28 -2.97
N VAL A 23 0.93 2.09 -3.29
CA VAL A 23 -0.14 2.21 -2.30
C VAL A 23 -0.09 1.09 -1.27
N GLU A 24 0.25 -0.14 -1.67
CA GLU A 24 0.56 -1.24 -0.75
C GLU A 24 1.66 -0.85 0.25
N LEU A 25 2.78 -0.30 -0.25
CA LEU A 25 3.86 0.20 0.61
C LEU A 25 3.40 1.33 1.54
N LEU A 26 2.57 2.26 1.07
CA LEU A 26 2.05 3.35 1.89
C LEU A 26 1.19 2.83 3.05
N TYR A 27 0.47 1.72 2.88
CA TYR A 27 -0.24 1.07 3.99
C TYR A 27 0.75 0.53 5.04
N TYR A 28 1.84 -0.12 4.64
CA TYR A 28 2.87 -0.58 5.59
C TYR A 28 3.54 0.58 6.34
N VAL A 29 3.85 1.66 5.64
CA VAL A 29 4.46 2.86 6.26
C VAL A 29 3.52 3.47 7.29
N GLU A 30 2.22 3.59 7.00
CA GLU A 30 1.27 4.13 7.97
C GLU A 30 1.04 3.23 9.18
N GLU A 31 1.06 1.91 9.00
CA GLU A 31 0.94 0.95 10.11
C GLU A 31 2.18 1.00 11.03
N LEU A 32 3.34 1.40 10.51
CA LEU A 32 4.56 1.64 11.29
C LEU A 32 4.56 3.02 11.96
N ASP A 33 4.38 4.08 11.18
CA ASP A 33 4.29 5.46 11.65
C ASP A 33 3.54 6.33 10.63
N SER A 34 2.30 6.67 10.98
CA SER A 34 1.44 7.53 10.16
C SER A 34 1.97 8.95 9.93
N SER A 35 2.87 9.44 10.79
CA SER A 35 3.47 10.78 10.68
C SER A 35 4.40 10.90 9.46
N LEU A 36 4.97 9.78 8.99
CA LEU A 36 5.88 9.75 7.84
C LEU A 36 5.21 10.19 6.55
N LEU A 37 3.88 10.06 6.44
CA LEU A 37 3.13 10.56 5.29
C LEU A 37 2.64 11.99 5.44
N ALA A 38 2.82 12.62 6.61
CA ALA A 38 2.29 13.95 6.92
C ALA A 38 2.62 14.97 5.82
N ASN A 39 3.90 15.01 5.42
CA ASN A 39 4.49 15.99 4.51
C ASN A 39 4.35 15.63 3.03
N PHE A 40 3.62 14.56 2.68
CA PHE A 40 3.51 14.06 1.30
C PHE A 40 2.05 14.08 0.79
N PRO A 41 1.47 15.28 0.55
CA PRO A 41 0.06 15.40 0.16
C PRO A 41 -0.29 14.68 -1.15
N LEU A 42 0.64 14.64 -2.13
CA LEU A 42 0.41 13.92 -3.39
C LEU A 42 0.36 12.40 -3.20
N LEU A 43 1.14 11.85 -2.26
CA LEU A 43 1.10 10.41 -1.94
C LEU A 43 -0.21 10.05 -1.22
N LYS A 44 -0.68 10.92 -0.31
CA LYS A 44 -1.99 10.78 0.32
C LYS A 44 -3.13 10.83 -0.71
N GLY A 45 -3.03 11.73 -1.69
CA GLY A 45 -3.98 11.83 -2.79
C GLY A 45 -4.01 10.56 -3.65
N LEU A 46 -2.84 10.06 -4.08
CA LEU A 46 -2.73 8.81 -4.84
C LEU A 46 -3.32 7.63 -4.05
N LYS A 47 -2.94 7.49 -2.78
CA LYS A 47 -3.47 6.44 -1.89
C LYS A 47 -4.98 6.47 -1.83
N THR A 48 -5.57 7.64 -1.59
CA THR A 48 -7.03 7.80 -1.51
C THR A 48 -7.71 7.39 -2.82
N LYS A 49 -7.18 7.85 -3.96
CA LYS A 49 -7.73 7.53 -5.29
C LYS A 49 -7.67 6.03 -5.58
N VAL A 50 -6.52 5.40 -5.39
CA VAL A 50 -6.32 3.96 -5.66
C VAL A 50 -7.13 3.10 -4.68
N SER A 51 -7.16 3.45 -3.40
CA SER A 51 -7.95 2.71 -2.39
C SER A 51 -9.47 2.76 -2.65
N ASN A 52 -9.95 3.78 -3.36
CA ASN A 52 -11.36 3.92 -3.74
C ASN A 52 -11.76 3.14 -5.00
N LEU A 53 -10.80 2.56 -5.73
CA LEU A 53 -11.12 1.69 -6.88
C LEU A 53 -11.94 0.48 -6.40
N PRO A 54 -13.01 0.05 -7.10
CA PRO A 54 -13.90 -1.00 -6.60
C PRO A 54 -13.20 -2.29 -6.20
N ALA A 55 -12.22 -2.75 -7.00
CA ALA A 55 -11.45 -3.96 -6.71
C ALA A 55 -10.55 -3.81 -5.48
N VAL A 56 -9.86 -2.66 -5.37
CA VAL A 56 -8.97 -2.37 -4.23
C VAL A 56 -9.80 -2.16 -2.95
N LYS A 57 -10.90 -1.40 -3.03
CA LYS A 57 -11.83 -1.19 -1.93
C LYS A 57 -12.38 -2.51 -1.40
N LYS A 58 -12.80 -3.43 -2.29
CA LYS A 58 -13.22 -4.79 -1.92
C LYS A 58 -12.08 -5.58 -1.26
N PHE A 59 -10.85 -5.44 -1.76
CA PHE A 59 -9.68 -6.09 -1.17
C PHE A 59 -9.30 -5.51 0.22
N LEU A 60 -9.60 -4.25 0.49
CA LEU A 60 -9.32 -3.62 1.78
C LEU A 60 -10.40 -3.89 2.84
N GLN A 61 -11.55 -4.45 2.47
CA GLN A 61 -12.61 -4.77 3.41
C GLN A 61 -12.23 -5.94 4.35
N PRO A 62 -12.78 -5.97 5.58
CA PRO A 62 -12.65 -7.12 6.47
C PRO A 62 -13.11 -8.41 5.80
N GLY A 63 -12.40 -9.51 6.05
CA GLY A 63 -12.70 -10.82 5.46
C GLY A 63 -12.13 -11.03 4.06
N SER A 64 -11.41 -10.05 3.50
CA SER A 64 -10.64 -10.25 2.27
C SER A 64 -9.41 -11.16 2.50
N GLN A 65 -8.71 -11.49 1.42
CA GLN A 65 -7.45 -12.23 1.49
C GLN A 65 -6.25 -11.38 1.97
N ARG A 66 -6.44 -10.07 2.22
CA ARG A 66 -5.39 -9.19 2.74
C ARG A 66 -4.89 -9.75 4.08
N LYS A 67 -3.57 -9.92 4.18
CA LYS A 67 -2.94 -10.41 5.40
C LYS A 67 -2.55 -9.23 6.31
N PRO A 68 -2.68 -9.40 7.64
CA PRO A 68 -2.14 -8.43 8.59
C PRO A 68 -0.61 -8.45 8.58
N LEU A 69 0.01 -7.47 9.26
CA LEU A 69 1.44 -7.50 9.53
C LEU A 69 1.86 -8.77 10.25
N GLY A 70 3.08 -9.22 9.95
CA GLY A 70 3.68 -10.38 10.60
C GLY A 70 3.79 -10.16 12.10
N THR A 71 3.30 -11.12 12.86
CA THR A 71 3.53 -11.23 14.31
C THR A 71 4.78 -12.08 14.57
N GLU A 72 5.34 -12.00 15.77
CA GLU A 72 6.44 -12.87 16.19
C GLU A 72 6.10 -14.36 15.99
N LYS A 73 4.87 -14.78 16.29
CA LYS A 73 4.40 -16.14 16.05
C LYS A 73 4.49 -16.54 14.57
N THR A 74 4.07 -15.67 13.66
CA THR A 74 4.16 -15.96 12.21
C THR A 74 5.60 -15.97 11.72
N LEU A 75 6.46 -15.13 12.31
CA LEU A 75 7.90 -15.09 12.03
C LEU A 75 8.60 -16.39 12.49
N GLU A 76 8.31 -16.85 13.70
CA GLU A 76 8.83 -18.12 14.23
C GLU A 76 8.39 -19.33 13.41
N GLN A 77 7.14 -19.34 12.96
CA GLN A 77 6.66 -20.36 12.03
C GLN A 77 7.41 -20.32 10.69
N ALA A 78 7.62 -19.13 10.14
CA ALA A 78 8.37 -18.95 8.90
C ALA A 78 9.83 -19.43 9.06
N ARG A 79 10.52 -19.07 10.15
CA ARG A 79 11.88 -19.53 10.46
C ARG A 79 11.98 -21.06 10.51
N LYS A 80 11.01 -21.73 11.14
CA LYS A 80 10.97 -23.19 11.21
C LYS A 80 10.78 -23.84 9.83
N ILE A 81 9.91 -23.29 8.99
CA ILE A 81 9.59 -23.84 7.66
C ILE A 81 10.74 -23.59 6.67
N PHE A 82 11.19 -22.34 6.60
CA PHE A 82 12.15 -21.89 5.58
C PHE A 82 13.61 -21.95 6.03
N LYS A 83 13.87 -22.21 7.32
CA LYS A 83 15.21 -22.36 7.92
C LYS A 83 16.11 -21.13 7.72
N PHE A 84 15.65 -19.96 8.20
CA PHE A 84 16.40 -18.69 8.25
C PHE A 84 16.37 -18.07 9.66
#